data_AF-A0A2G5PFN2-F1
#
_entry.id   AF-A0A2G5PFN2-F1
#
_cell.length_a   1.000
_cell.length_b   1.000
_cell.length_c   1.000
_cell.angle_alpha   90.00
_cell.angle_beta   90.00
_cell.angle_gamma   90.00
#
_symmetry.space_group_name_H-M   'P 1'
#
loop_
_entity.id
_entity.type
_entity.pdbx_description
1 polymer ?
#
loop_
_entity_poly.entity_id
_entity_poly.type
_entity_poly.pdbx_seq_one_letter_code
_entity_poly.pdbx_strand_id
1 'polypeptide(L)'
;MTNGSELGTTQVKSPPGQMAVDADVVSRFATCCRALGLTVYDRRRPADLTAARAGFAALTRVAYDQCDAWVGLAAAGDTSTAVLEAASRTSATSAVLSRKVELAPRALAFHYETGLYLKLVAATPDDFQLAYAAALAGQGRLADADAVVGEVLRRRPDWPDARWVSAAIHYRAQRWADVVRLLTPVVNAEGIDASFAHASRMALGAALARLGMFAPALSHLEETAGPVPVAAVDGALAKGLALRGHGQDDEAAEVLQDLYAANPENAEVEAALSDPTYGIVTTTGARIDARTDPWDPATEPTEADFVDPGAHERKAALLAEAEQELNQFIGLEEVKLQVARLKSSVAMGLLRQERGLAVAQRTNHLVFAGPPGTGKTTIARVVAKIYCGLGLLKRENVREVHRADLIGQHIGETEAKTNAIIDSALDGVLFLDEAYALVATGAKNDFGLVAIDTLLARMENDRDRLVVIIAGYRADLDRFLDTNEGLRSRFTRSIDFPSYNPAELAEIAGAMAAQRDSVFEQAALDDLERLFAHLAASSSPDTAGIQRRSLDIAGNGRFVRNVVERSEEEREYRLDHSELAGTLDFTDEALMTITAADVRAAVEPLLAGLGLAVPAGGKP
;
A
#
# COMPACT_ATOMS: atom_id res chain seq x y z
N MET A 1 93.54 31.36 14.25
CA MET A 1 93.03 32.05 15.46
C MET A 1 91.73 32.74 15.07
N THR A 2 90.68 32.51 15.87
CA THR A 2 89.38 33.24 15.97
C THR A 2 88.59 33.47 14.69
N ASN A 3 87.43 32.86 14.40
CA ASN A 3 86.13 32.65 15.10
C ASN A 3 85.04 33.40 14.32
N GLY A 4 84.00 32.70 13.88
CA GLY A 4 82.83 33.30 13.24
C GLY A 4 81.94 32.24 12.60
N SER A 5 81.04 31.67 13.40
CA SER A 5 80.07 30.63 13.06
C SER A 5 78.86 31.20 12.32
N GLU A 6 78.65 30.81 11.05
CA GLU A 6 77.35 30.88 10.37
C GLU A 6 76.72 29.49 10.37
N LEU A 7 75.74 29.28 11.25
CA LEU A 7 74.84 28.14 11.19
C LEU A 7 73.62 28.57 10.36
N GLY A 8 73.54 28.04 9.15
CA GLY A 8 72.33 28.06 8.35
C GLY A 8 71.23 27.26 9.03
N THR A 9 70.11 27.91 9.32
CA THR A 9 68.88 27.26 9.75
C THR A 9 67.97 27.06 8.55
N THR A 10 67.86 25.78 8.20
CA THR A 10 66.83 25.13 7.40
C THR A 10 65.44 25.75 7.62
N GLN A 11 64.79 26.16 6.53
CA GLN A 11 63.38 26.55 6.51
C GLN A 11 62.51 25.40 7.04
N VAL A 12 61.91 25.62 8.22
CA VAL A 12 60.80 24.81 8.70
C VAL A 12 59.55 25.27 7.97
N LYS A 13 59.00 24.41 7.09
CA LYS A 13 57.68 24.61 6.48
C LYS A 13 56.62 24.74 7.58
N SER A 14 55.93 25.86 7.60
CA SER A 14 54.78 26.15 8.47
C SER A 14 53.59 25.22 8.16
N PRO A 15 52.75 24.88 9.16
CA PRO A 15 51.54 24.08 8.96
C PRO A 15 50.46 24.85 8.16
N PRO A 16 49.48 24.17 7.53
CA PRO A 16 48.59 24.80 6.56
C PRO A 16 47.55 25.72 7.22
N GLY A 17 47.52 26.98 6.77
CA GLY A 17 46.26 27.69 6.47
C GLY A 17 45.59 28.55 7.54
N GLN A 18 46.31 29.39 8.30
CA GLN A 18 45.67 30.61 8.85
C GLN A 18 45.58 31.65 7.73
N MET A 19 44.44 31.76 7.05
CA MET A 19 44.17 32.92 6.19
C MET A 19 44.24 34.18 7.07
N ALA A 20 45.23 35.03 6.83
CA ALA A 20 45.40 36.28 7.55
C ALA A 20 44.27 37.25 7.17
N VAL A 21 43.14 37.18 7.89
CA VAL A 21 42.05 38.13 7.73
C VAL A 21 42.46 39.49 8.31
N ASP A 22 42.29 40.54 7.52
CA ASP A 22 42.53 41.95 7.86
C ASP A 22 41.83 42.35 9.18
N ALA A 23 42.56 43.06 10.04
CA ALA A 23 42.05 43.59 11.31
C ALA A 23 40.88 44.57 11.11
N ASP A 24 40.84 45.33 10.01
CA ASP A 24 39.70 46.21 9.70
C ASP A 24 38.42 45.41 9.42
N VAL A 25 38.53 44.29 8.71
CA VAL A 25 37.41 43.37 8.44
C VAL A 25 36.88 42.79 9.75
N VAL A 26 37.75 42.36 10.66
CA VAL A 26 37.36 41.84 11.99
C VAL A 26 36.65 42.91 12.81
N SER A 27 37.15 44.14 12.82
CA SER A 27 36.56 45.28 13.54
C SER A 27 35.17 45.66 13.00
N ARG A 28 35.03 45.70 11.67
CA ARG A 28 33.73 45.95 11.01
C ARG A 28 32.74 44.83 11.32
N PHE A 29 33.17 43.57 11.24
CA PHE A 29 32.36 42.41 11.60
C PHE A 29 31.86 42.48 13.05
N ALA A 30 32.75 42.73 14.02
CA ALA A 30 32.38 42.92 15.43
C ALA A 30 31.33 44.04 15.63
N THR A 31 31.44 45.12 14.85
CA THR A 31 30.48 46.22 14.88
C THR A 31 29.11 45.80 14.34
N CYS A 32 29.08 45.05 13.24
CA CYS A 32 27.84 44.49 12.68
C CYS A 32 27.17 43.50 13.63
N CYS A 33 27.94 42.61 14.28
CA CYS A 33 27.41 41.65 15.25
C CYS A 33 26.80 42.35 16.49
N ARG A 34 27.40 43.44 16.96
CA ARG A 34 26.81 44.25 18.05
C ARG A 34 25.53 44.95 17.60
N ALA A 35 25.46 45.43 16.36
CA ALA A 35 24.22 45.99 15.79
C ALA A 35 23.13 44.92 15.67
N LEU A 36 23.49 43.66 15.43
CA LEU A 36 22.58 42.51 15.47
C LEU A 36 22.11 42.16 16.90
N GLY A 37 22.63 42.84 17.92
CA GLY A 37 22.28 42.60 19.33
C GLY A 37 23.05 41.46 19.99
N LEU A 38 24.10 40.95 19.34
CA LEU A 38 24.98 39.91 19.88
C LEU A 38 26.03 40.49 20.84
N THR A 39 26.43 39.68 21.81
CA THR A 39 27.53 40.01 22.72
C THR A 39 28.87 39.72 22.03
N VAL A 40 29.74 40.73 21.96
CA VAL A 40 31.08 40.64 21.40
C VAL A 40 32.05 41.27 22.41
N TYR A 41 33.05 40.52 22.88
CA TYR A 41 33.99 40.95 23.92
C TYR A 41 33.27 41.57 25.14
N ASP A 42 32.26 40.86 25.68
CA ASP A 42 31.39 41.29 26.80
C ASP A 42 30.61 42.59 26.59
N ARG A 43 30.53 43.09 25.35
CA ARG A 43 29.75 44.28 24.99
C ARG A 43 28.54 43.89 24.16
N ARG A 44 27.36 44.33 24.60
CA ARG A 44 26.08 44.16 23.90
C ARG A 44 25.41 45.52 23.69
N ARG A 45 24.69 45.67 22.58
CA ARG A 45 23.81 46.82 22.31
C ARG A 45 22.40 46.32 21.98
N PRO A 46 21.35 47.16 22.13
CA PRO A 46 20.04 46.83 21.58
C PRO A 46 20.14 46.52 20.09
N ALA A 47 19.37 45.55 19.61
CA ALA A 47 19.40 45.16 18.20
C ALA A 47 18.83 46.29 17.33
N ASP A 48 19.59 46.66 16.30
CA ASP A 48 19.18 47.53 15.21
C ASP A 48 19.41 46.76 13.89
N LEU A 49 18.37 46.05 13.45
CA LEU A 49 18.45 45.18 12.28
C LEU A 49 18.71 45.97 10.99
N THR A 50 18.27 47.23 10.92
CA THR A 50 18.52 48.10 9.76
C THR A 50 20.00 48.45 9.68
N ALA A 51 20.58 48.88 10.80
CA ALA A 51 22.02 49.16 10.87
C ALA A 51 22.87 47.89 10.67
N ALA A 52 22.45 46.76 11.24
CA ALA A 52 23.13 45.48 11.05
C ALA A 52 23.11 45.06 9.58
N ARG A 53 21.96 45.13 8.91
CA ARG A 53 21.82 44.79 7.49
C ARG A 53 22.68 45.69 6.61
N ALA A 54 22.64 47.01 6.82
CA ALA A 54 23.47 47.95 6.06
C ALA A 54 24.98 47.69 6.30
N GLY A 55 25.37 47.41 7.54
CA GLY A 55 26.74 47.09 7.92
C GLY A 55 27.26 45.81 7.28
N PHE A 56 26.48 44.72 7.38
CA PHE A 56 26.83 43.44 6.75
C PHE A 56 26.83 43.54 5.23
N ALA A 57 25.89 44.26 4.61
CA ALA A 57 25.89 44.48 3.16
C ALA A 57 27.11 45.29 2.67
N ALA A 58 27.62 46.21 3.49
CA ALA A 58 28.89 46.88 3.19
C ALA A 58 30.09 45.94 3.41
N LEU A 59 30.03 45.10 4.45
CA LEU A 59 31.09 44.14 4.77
C LEU A 59 31.25 43.08 3.67
N THR A 60 30.16 42.54 3.12
CA THR A 60 30.20 41.53 2.05
C THR A 60 30.82 42.04 0.75
N ARG A 61 30.89 43.36 0.54
CA ARG A 61 31.62 43.95 -0.61
C ARG A 61 33.14 43.93 -0.43
N VAL A 62 33.62 44.02 0.81
CA VAL A 62 35.05 44.07 1.14
C VAL A 62 35.58 42.68 1.51
N ALA A 63 34.76 41.86 2.17
CA ALA A 63 35.05 40.51 2.65
C ALA A 63 34.13 39.48 1.97
N TYR A 64 34.06 39.51 0.64
CA TYR A 64 33.14 38.68 -0.14
C TYR A 64 33.45 37.17 -0.07
N ASP A 65 34.67 36.80 0.35
CA ASP A 65 35.16 35.44 0.55
C ASP A 65 34.90 34.90 1.97
N GLN A 66 34.43 35.75 2.89
CA GLN A 66 34.16 35.40 4.28
C GLN A 66 32.69 35.00 4.48
N CYS A 67 32.43 33.73 4.76
CA CYS A 67 31.09 33.19 4.98
C CYS A 67 30.33 33.91 6.10
N ASP A 68 31.00 34.18 7.22
CA ASP A 68 30.38 34.84 8.37
C ASP A 68 29.78 36.21 8.03
N ALA A 69 30.31 36.94 7.04
CA ALA A 69 29.75 38.22 6.60
C ALA A 69 28.40 38.03 5.87
N TRP A 70 28.30 37.00 5.03
CA TRP A 70 27.07 36.64 4.33
C TRP A 70 26.01 36.04 5.27
N VAL A 71 26.44 35.18 6.20
CA VAL A 71 25.56 34.62 7.24
C VAL A 71 25.05 35.71 8.17
N GLY A 72 25.90 36.68 8.54
CA GLY A 72 25.47 37.86 9.30
C GLY A 72 24.47 38.74 8.55
N LEU A 73 24.62 38.89 7.23
CA LEU A 73 23.64 39.57 6.38
C LEU A 73 22.29 38.84 6.36
N ALA A 74 22.31 37.51 6.25
CA ALA A 74 21.13 36.67 6.34
C ALA A 74 20.45 36.75 7.72
N ALA A 75 21.23 36.73 8.80
CA ALA A 75 20.73 36.91 10.17
C ALA A 75 20.14 38.31 10.42
N ALA A 76 20.60 39.34 9.69
CA ALA A 76 19.98 40.66 9.66
C ALA A 76 18.71 40.73 8.78
N GLY A 77 18.27 39.59 8.22
CA GLY A 77 17.00 39.40 7.52
C GLY A 77 17.06 39.57 6.00
N ASP A 78 18.24 39.59 5.38
CA ASP A 78 18.37 39.49 3.92
C ASP A 78 18.64 38.03 3.52
N THR A 79 17.56 37.27 3.31
CA THR A 79 17.59 35.87 2.87
C THR A 79 17.39 35.74 1.36
N SER A 80 17.80 36.75 0.58
CA SER A 80 17.75 36.68 -0.87
C SER A 80 18.63 35.55 -1.42
N THR A 81 18.24 34.98 -2.56
CA THR A 81 18.96 33.86 -3.19
C THR A 81 20.44 34.17 -3.42
N ALA A 82 20.79 35.42 -3.73
CA ALA A 82 22.18 35.84 -3.92
C ALA A 82 23.00 35.77 -2.61
N VAL A 83 22.41 36.14 -1.47
CA VAL A 83 23.06 36.07 -0.16
C VAL A 83 23.22 34.62 0.28
N LEU A 84 22.18 33.80 0.10
CA LEU A 84 22.22 32.37 0.45
C LEU A 84 23.18 31.58 -0.44
N GLU A 85 23.25 31.89 -1.74
CA GLU A 85 24.26 31.33 -2.65
C GLU A 85 25.67 31.68 -2.16
N ALA A 86 25.91 32.95 -1.83
CA ALA A 86 27.22 33.39 -1.38
C ALA A 86 27.63 32.73 -0.05
N ALA A 87 26.70 32.59 0.90
CA ALA A 87 26.93 31.86 2.15
C ALA A 87 27.24 30.37 1.90
N SER A 88 26.48 29.71 1.03
CA SER A 88 26.70 28.31 0.62
C SER A 88 28.08 28.14 -0.04
N ARG A 89 28.42 28.99 -1.02
CA ARG A 89 29.68 28.95 -1.78
C ARG A 89 30.90 29.22 -0.91
N THR A 90 30.79 30.12 0.06
CA THR A 90 31.91 30.49 0.94
C THR A 90 32.00 29.64 2.20
N SER A 91 31.15 28.63 2.36
CA SER A 91 31.01 27.80 3.56
C SER A 91 32.33 27.23 4.14
N ALA A 92 33.37 27.06 3.33
CA ALA A 92 34.72 26.69 3.77
C ALA A 92 35.34 27.68 4.78
N THR A 93 34.96 28.96 4.75
CA THR A 93 35.40 30.01 5.68
C THR A 93 34.42 30.26 6.82
N SER A 94 33.44 29.37 7.02
CA SER A 94 32.48 29.46 8.12
C SER A 94 33.18 29.51 9.49
N ALA A 95 32.69 30.37 10.37
CA ALA A 95 33.19 30.60 11.72
C ALA A 95 34.64 31.15 11.81
N VAL A 96 35.26 31.61 10.72
CA VAL A 96 36.58 32.26 10.75
C VAL A 96 36.52 33.62 11.46
N LEU A 97 35.63 34.52 11.03
CA LEU A 97 35.42 35.82 11.67
C LEU A 97 34.79 35.64 13.05
N SER A 98 33.79 34.75 13.16
CA SER A 98 33.08 34.49 14.42
C SER A 98 34.02 34.08 15.55
N ARG A 99 35.04 33.26 15.27
CA ARG A 99 36.08 32.88 16.25
C ARG A 99 36.99 34.05 16.62
N LYS A 100 37.35 34.92 15.66
CA LYS A 100 38.21 36.09 15.95
C LYS A 100 37.54 37.10 16.89
N VAL A 101 36.21 37.14 16.92
CA VAL A 101 35.43 38.02 17.80
C VAL A 101 34.76 37.30 18.97
N GLU A 102 35.14 36.04 19.20
CA GLU A 102 34.66 35.23 20.33
C GLU A 102 33.13 35.11 20.42
N LEU A 103 32.45 35.02 19.26
CA LEU A 103 31.01 34.79 19.22
C LEU A 103 30.66 33.38 19.69
N ALA A 104 29.53 33.27 20.39
CA ALA A 104 28.97 31.97 20.77
C ALA A 104 28.68 31.11 19.53
N PRO A 105 28.81 29.77 19.63
CA PRO A 105 28.42 28.87 18.55
C PRO A 105 26.99 29.14 18.11
N ARG A 106 26.74 29.13 16.79
CA ARG A 106 25.42 29.36 16.19
C ARG A 106 24.80 30.74 16.51
N ALA A 107 25.57 31.72 17.00
CA ALA A 107 25.06 33.06 17.30
C ALA A 107 24.55 33.83 16.07
N LEU A 108 25.04 33.49 14.87
CA LEU A 108 24.58 34.05 13.59
C LEU A 108 23.55 33.15 12.88
N ALA A 109 22.96 32.19 13.58
CA ALA A 109 21.93 31.35 12.98
C ALA A 109 20.75 32.19 12.49
N PHE A 110 20.16 31.81 11.36
CA PHE A 110 19.03 32.52 10.77
C PHE A 110 17.95 31.53 10.32
N HIS A 111 16.70 31.99 10.28
CA HIS A 111 15.58 31.18 9.79
C HIS A 111 15.44 31.31 8.27
N TYR A 112 15.06 30.22 7.61
CA TYR A 112 14.72 30.22 6.19
C TYR A 112 13.41 29.46 5.95
N GLU A 113 12.69 29.89 4.91
CA GLU A 113 11.47 29.23 4.45
C GLU A 113 11.83 27.98 3.65
N THR A 114 11.23 26.84 3.97
CA THR A 114 11.46 25.60 3.20
C THR A 114 10.60 25.50 1.94
N GLY A 115 9.55 26.33 1.86
CA GLY A 115 8.55 26.27 0.80
C GLY A 115 7.41 25.28 1.05
N LEU A 116 7.44 24.53 2.16
CA LEU A 116 6.36 23.62 2.59
C LEU A 116 6.29 23.61 4.13
N TYR A 117 5.23 24.17 4.71
CA TYR A 117 4.84 24.20 6.14
C TYR A 117 5.84 24.73 7.18
N LEU A 118 7.08 24.24 7.20
CA LEU A 118 8.07 24.48 8.24
C LEU A 118 9.05 25.60 7.85
N LYS A 119 9.53 26.30 8.87
CA LYS A 119 10.72 27.17 8.80
C LYS A 119 11.85 26.49 9.55
N LEU A 120 13.01 26.39 8.91
CA LEU A 120 14.18 25.76 9.50
C LEU A 120 15.24 26.80 9.87
N VAL A 121 16.21 26.37 10.69
CA VAL A 121 17.28 27.24 11.18
C VAL A 121 18.59 26.84 10.52
N ALA A 122 19.23 27.78 9.84
CA ALA A 122 20.56 27.59 9.29
C ALA A 122 21.64 28.10 10.22
N ALA A 123 22.56 27.22 10.63
CA ALA A 123 23.65 27.56 11.54
C ALA A 123 24.99 26.91 11.18
N THR A 124 24.99 25.91 10.30
CA THR A 124 26.14 25.14 9.87
C THR A 124 26.30 25.21 8.35
N PRO A 125 27.50 24.90 7.81
CA PRO A 125 27.74 24.83 6.36
C PRO A 125 26.68 24.05 5.56
N ASP A 126 26.28 22.87 6.03
CA ASP A 126 25.27 22.07 5.34
C ASP A 126 23.88 22.74 5.43
N ASP A 127 23.56 23.43 6.53
CA ASP A 127 22.30 24.18 6.60
C ASP A 127 22.27 25.36 5.62
N PHE A 128 23.40 26.02 5.38
CA PHE A 128 23.48 27.11 4.38
C PHE A 128 23.21 26.57 2.96
N GLN A 129 23.64 25.34 2.67
CA GLN A 129 23.31 24.67 1.41
C GLN A 129 21.82 24.35 1.32
N LEU A 130 21.19 23.86 2.40
CA LEU A 130 19.74 23.62 2.43
C LEU A 130 18.94 24.91 2.26
N ALA A 131 19.34 26.00 2.92
CA ALA A 131 18.70 27.30 2.77
C ALA A 131 18.81 27.82 1.33
N TYR A 132 19.98 27.66 0.70
CA TYR A 132 20.17 28.01 -0.70
C TYR A 132 19.31 27.17 -1.64
N ALA A 133 19.23 25.86 -1.41
CA ALA A 133 18.36 24.97 -2.19
C ALA A 133 16.88 25.35 -2.09
N ALA A 134 16.39 25.65 -0.89
CA ALA A 134 15.01 26.11 -0.69
C ALA A 134 14.74 27.43 -1.46
N ALA A 135 15.71 28.35 -1.48
CA ALA A 135 15.60 29.59 -2.24
C ALA A 135 15.61 29.37 -3.77
N LEU A 136 16.41 28.43 -4.27
CA LEU A 136 16.37 28.01 -5.69
C LEU A 136 15.01 27.42 -6.06
N ALA A 137 14.46 26.56 -5.19
CA ALA A 137 13.15 25.96 -5.40
C ALA A 137 12.03 27.00 -5.43
N GLY A 138 12.10 28.02 -4.56
CA GLY A 138 11.20 29.17 -4.57
C GLY A 138 11.21 29.95 -5.89
N GLN A 139 12.33 29.94 -6.63
CA GLN A 139 12.46 30.54 -7.98
C GLN A 139 12.04 29.59 -9.11
N GLY A 140 11.59 28.37 -8.81
CA GLY A 140 11.25 27.36 -9.81
C GLY A 140 12.45 26.58 -10.37
N ARG A 141 13.66 26.79 -9.85
CA ARG A 141 14.87 26.06 -10.26
C ARG A 141 14.99 24.73 -9.51
N LEU A 142 14.01 23.85 -9.71
CA LEU A 142 13.83 22.64 -8.91
C LEU A 142 14.98 21.62 -9.09
N ALA A 143 15.44 21.43 -10.33
CA ALA A 143 16.58 20.54 -10.63
C ALA A 143 17.88 20.98 -9.92
N ASP A 144 18.17 22.28 -9.95
CA ASP A 144 19.35 22.84 -9.29
C ASP A 144 19.24 22.73 -7.76
N ALA A 145 18.05 22.98 -7.22
CA ALA A 145 17.76 22.83 -5.79
C ALA A 145 17.97 21.38 -5.34
N ASP A 146 17.44 20.42 -6.09
CA ASP A 146 17.58 18.99 -5.78
C ASP A 146 19.04 18.53 -5.84
N ALA A 147 19.81 18.98 -6.83
CA ALA A 147 21.24 18.67 -6.92
C ALA A 147 22.01 19.13 -5.67
N VAL A 148 21.71 20.33 -5.15
CA VAL A 148 22.33 20.86 -3.92
C VAL A 148 21.95 20.00 -2.70
N VAL A 149 20.67 19.66 -2.53
CA VAL A 149 20.23 18.81 -1.40
C VAL A 149 20.78 17.39 -1.52
N GLY A 150 20.89 16.85 -2.73
CA GLY A 150 21.44 15.53 -3.00
C GLY A 150 22.92 15.40 -2.59
N GLU A 151 23.72 16.46 -2.71
CA GLU A 151 25.10 16.51 -2.17
C GLU A 151 25.10 16.43 -0.64
N VAL A 152 24.17 17.12 0.02
CA VAL A 152 24.01 17.08 1.49
C VAL A 152 23.56 15.69 1.94
N LEU A 153 22.54 15.11 1.31
CA LEU A 153 22.01 13.78 1.63
C LEU A 153 23.03 12.66 1.39
N ARG A 154 23.92 12.79 0.40
CA ARG A 154 25.05 11.84 0.24
C ARG A 154 25.99 11.82 1.44
N ARG A 155 26.23 12.98 2.07
CA ARG A 155 27.06 13.09 3.27
C ARG A 155 26.30 12.69 4.54
N ARG A 156 24.99 12.99 4.59
CA ARG A 156 24.12 12.75 5.75
C ARG A 156 22.76 12.16 5.33
N PRO A 157 22.69 10.86 5.00
CA PRO A 157 21.49 10.24 4.42
C PRO A 157 20.24 10.29 5.30
N ASP A 158 20.43 10.26 6.63
CA ASP A 158 19.35 10.18 7.62
C ASP A 158 19.00 11.52 8.26
N TRP A 159 19.51 12.63 7.74
CA TRP A 159 19.27 13.93 8.34
C TRP A 159 17.85 14.45 8.03
N PRO A 160 16.97 14.65 9.04
CA PRO A 160 15.56 14.99 8.79
C PRO A 160 15.38 16.30 8.02
N ASP A 161 16.10 17.36 8.35
CA ASP A 161 16.01 18.66 7.68
C ASP A 161 16.32 18.56 6.17
N ALA A 162 17.35 17.79 5.81
CA ALA A 162 17.70 17.57 4.41
C ALA A 162 16.63 16.75 3.67
N ARG A 163 16.08 15.70 4.31
CA ARG A 163 14.95 14.94 3.76
C ARG A 163 13.71 15.81 3.61
N TRP A 164 13.44 16.71 4.55
CA TRP A 164 12.33 17.65 4.51
C TRP A 164 12.46 18.64 3.36
N VAL A 165 13.62 19.29 3.22
CA VAL A 165 13.85 20.24 2.11
C VAL A 165 13.77 19.52 0.76
N SER A 166 14.33 18.30 0.64
CA SER A 166 14.16 17.48 -0.55
C SER A 166 12.69 17.15 -0.81
N ALA A 167 11.93 16.76 0.21
CA ALA A 167 10.51 16.46 0.08
C ALA A 167 9.71 17.71 -0.34
N ALA A 168 10.02 18.89 0.19
CA ALA A 168 9.39 20.15 -0.22
C ALA A 168 9.63 20.48 -1.70
N ILE A 169 10.86 20.25 -2.19
CA ILE A 169 11.21 20.42 -3.61
C ILE A 169 10.38 19.46 -4.48
N HIS A 170 10.32 18.18 -4.10
CA HIS A 170 9.56 17.16 -4.83
C HIS A 170 8.04 17.38 -4.75
N TYR A 171 7.53 17.88 -3.61
CA TYR A 171 6.12 18.23 -3.42
C TYR A 171 5.73 19.35 -4.40
N ARG A 172 6.58 20.36 -4.56
CA ARG A 172 6.38 21.44 -5.52
C ARG A 172 6.43 20.94 -6.98
N ALA A 173 7.28 19.96 -7.26
CA ALA A 173 7.37 19.28 -8.55
C ALA A 173 6.26 18.23 -8.78
N GLN A 174 5.33 18.06 -7.83
CA GLN A 174 4.31 17.00 -7.85
C GLN A 174 4.89 15.59 -8.08
N ARG A 175 6.09 15.33 -7.55
CA ARG A 175 6.76 14.03 -7.59
C ARG A 175 6.40 13.22 -6.35
N TRP A 176 5.13 12.84 -6.25
CA TRP A 176 4.54 12.28 -5.03
C TRP A 176 5.23 11.00 -4.55
N ALA A 177 5.69 10.13 -5.47
CA ALA A 177 6.40 8.90 -5.12
C ALA A 177 7.72 9.19 -4.37
N ASP A 178 8.45 10.24 -4.77
CA ASP A 178 9.67 10.67 -4.09
C ASP A 178 9.37 11.30 -2.72
N VAL A 179 8.28 12.08 -2.61
CA VAL A 179 7.82 12.64 -1.32
C VAL A 179 7.54 11.52 -0.33
N VAL A 180 6.80 10.47 -0.75
CA VAL A 180 6.53 9.30 0.08
C VAL A 180 7.83 8.65 0.53
N ARG A 181 8.73 8.35 -0.41
CA ARG A 181 10.03 7.72 -0.13
C ARG A 181 10.88 8.52 0.87
N LEU A 182 10.85 9.85 0.79
CA LEU A 182 11.61 10.74 1.66
C LEU A 182 11.01 10.89 3.06
N LEU A 183 9.67 10.91 3.16
CA LEU A 183 8.97 11.20 4.42
C LEU A 183 8.59 9.94 5.22
N THR A 184 8.41 8.78 4.59
CA THR A 184 8.10 7.53 5.34
C THR A 184 9.11 7.24 6.46
N PRO A 185 10.43 7.32 6.23
CA PRO A 185 11.40 7.10 7.32
C PRO A 185 11.33 8.18 8.40
N VAL A 186 10.94 9.40 8.04
CA VAL A 186 10.84 10.53 8.96
C VAL A 186 9.65 10.35 9.90
N VAL A 187 8.46 10.02 9.38
CA VAL A 187 7.25 9.85 10.20
C VAL A 187 7.42 8.73 11.24
N ASN A 188 8.25 7.73 10.93
CA ASN A 188 8.53 6.60 11.82
C ASN A 188 9.75 6.82 12.74
N ALA A 189 10.42 7.97 12.67
CA ALA A 189 11.59 8.25 13.48
C ALA A 189 11.21 8.69 14.90
N GLU A 190 11.98 8.21 15.89
CA GLU A 190 11.86 8.67 17.27
C GLU A 190 12.64 9.97 17.51
N GLY A 191 12.15 10.83 18.41
CA GLY A 191 12.89 12.01 18.88
C GLY A 191 12.79 13.27 18.00
N ILE A 192 11.90 13.28 17.00
CA ILE A 192 11.52 14.48 16.25
C ILE A 192 10.49 15.31 17.02
N ASP A 193 10.53 16.63 16.86
CA ASP A 193 9.58 17.52 17.50
C ASP A 193 8.16 17.38 16.91
N ALA A 194 7.17 17.76 17.71
CA ALA A 194 5.76 17.60 17.36
C ALA A 194 5.37 18.38 16.09
N SER A 195 5.98 19.54 15.83
CA SER A 195 5.72 20.33 14.62
C SER A 195 6.25 19.63 13.38
N PHE A 196 7.46 19.08 13.45
CA PHE A 196 8.07 18.34 12.35
C PHE A 196 7.33 17.03 12.04
N ALA A 197 6.96 16.27 13.07
CA ALA A 197 6.20 15.03 12.93
C ALA A 197 4.82 15.29 12.30
N HIS A 198 4.10 16.31 12.79
CA HIS A 198 2.80 16.71 12.25
C HIS A 198 2.90 17.13 10.78
N ALA A 199 3.83 18.04 10.44
CA ALA A 199 4.05 18.48 9.07
C ALA A 199 4.41 17.33 8.12
N SER A 200 5.26 16.39 8.57
CA SER A 200 5.65 15.21 7.80
C SER A 200 4.50 14.25 7.54
N ARG A 201 3.64 14.03 8.54
CA ARG A 201 2.45 13.18 8.38
C ARG A 201 1.46 13.78 7.39
N MET A 202 1.18 15.09 7.48
CA MET A 202 0.25 15.77 6.58
C MET A 202 0.75 15.76 5.13
N ALA A 203 2.03 16.07 4.90
CA ALA A 203 2.63 16.01 3.57
C ALA A 203 2.64 14.59 2.99
N LEU A 204 2.95 13.57 3.82
CA LEU A 204 2.94 12.16 3.41
C LEU A 204 1.53 11.70 3.02
N GLY A 205 0.53 11.99 3.86
CA GLY A 205 -0.87 11.66 3.59
C GLY A 205 -1.38 12.31 2.30
N ALA A 206 -1.09 13.60 2.09
CA ALA A 206 -1.44 14.31 0.86
C ALA A 206 -0.77 13.69 -0.38
N ALA A 207 0.51 13.31 -0.29
CA ALA A 207 1.21 12.66 -1.38
C ALA A 207 0.63 11.27 -1.72
N LEU A 208 0.30 10.46 -0.71
CA LEU A 208 -0.36 9.16 -0.90
C LEU A 208 -1.73 9.31 -1.57
N ALA A 209 -2.51 10.31 -1.15
CA ALA A 209 -3.81 10.59 -1.74
C ALA A 209 -3.67 10.93 -3.24
N ARG A 210 -2.68 11.75 -3.62
CA ARG A 210 -2.40 12.10 -5.03
C ARG A 210 -1.85 10.94 -5.86
N LEU A 211 -1.33 9.89 -5.23
CA LEU A 211 -0.98 8.61 -5.88
C LEU A 211 -2.18 7.65 -6.00
N GLY A 212 -3.39 8.07 -5.61
CA GLY A 212 -4.58 7.22 -5.57
C GLY A 212 -4.57 6.17 -4.45
N MET A 213 -3.62 6.25 -3.51
CA MET A 213 -3.51 5.35 -2.37
C MET A 213 -4.37 5.86 -1.20
N PHE A 214 -5.70 5.88 -1.39
CA PHE A 214 -6.62 6.53 -0.46
C PHE A 214 -6.64 5.90 0.94
N ALA A 215 -6.72 4.58 1.06
CA ALA A 215 -6.72 3.93 2.38
C ALA A 215 -5.46 4.25 3.22
N PRO A 216 -4.22 4.09 2.70
CA PRO A 216 -3.02 4.52 3.40
C PRO A 216 -2.98 6.02 3.69
N ALA A 217 -3.47 6.86 2.76
CA ALA A 217 -3.55 8.29 2.98
C ALA A 217 -4.46 8.65 4.15
N LEU A 218 -5.67 8.07 4.20
CA LEU A 218 -6.65 8.30 5.26
C LEU A 218 -6.13 7.84 6.63
N SER A 219 -5.34 6.76 6.69
CA SER A 219 -4.67 6.33 7.92
C SER A 219 -3.70 7.40 8.45
N HIS A 220 -2.94 8.08 7.58
CA HIS A 220 -2.07 9.18 8.00
C HIS A 220 -2.84 10.49 8.27
N LEU A 221 -4.00 10.67 7.64
CA LEU A 221 -4.85 11.86 7.75
C LEU A 221 -6.02 11.67 8.72
N GLU A 222 -5.97 10.68 9.60
CA GLU A 222 -7.02 10.44 10.59
C GLU A 222 -7.16 11.67 11.52
N GLU A 223 -6.04 12.10 12.11
CA GLU A 223 -5.92 13.30 12.94
C GLU A 223 -5.13 14.38 12.19
N THR A 224 -5.85 15.36 11.65
CA THR A 224 -5.28 16.49 10.88
C THR A 224 -4.99 17.73 11.72
N ALA A 225 -5.56 17.83 12.92
CA ALA A 225 -5.27 18.93 13.83
C ALA A 225 -3.86 18.80 14.42
N GLY A 226 -3.15 19.91 14.55
CA GLY A 226 -1.82 19.88 15.13
C GLY A 226 -1.10 21.22 15.18
N PRO A 227 0.17 21.23 15.64
CA PRO A 227 0.93 22.44 15.93
C PRO A 227 1.35 23.28 14.70
N VAL A 228 1.04 22.82 13.49
CA VAL A 228 1.37 23.52 12.24
C VAL A 228 0.07 23.80 11.48
N PRO A 229 -0.54 25.00 11.66
CA PRO A 229 -1.88 25.29 11.15
C PRO A 229 -2.02 25.12 9.63
N VAL A 230 -1.03 25.57 8.86
CA VAL A 230 -1.05 25.43 7.39
C VAL A 230 -1.06 23.96 6.96
N ALA A 231 -0.33 23.10 7.68
CA ALA A 231 -0.31 21.66 7.41
C ALA A 231 -1.65 21.00 7.79
N ALA A 232 -2.29 21.47 8.86
CA ALA A 232 -3.60 20.96 9.29
C ALA A 232 -4.67 21.24 8.23
N VAL A 233 -4.66 22.44 7.64
CA VAL A 233 -5.60 22.82 6.57
C VAL A 233 -5.36 21.99 5.30
N ASP A 234 -4.11 21.87 4.82
CA ASP A 234 -3.81 21.07 3.62
C ASP A 234 -4.12 19.57 3.86
N GLY A 235 -3.78 19.05 5.05
CA GLY A 235 -4.10 17.67 5.43
C GLY A 235 -5.60 17.39 5.51
N ALA A 236 -6.39 18.30 6.08
CA ALA A 236 -7.86 18.18 6.12
C ALA A 236 -8.49 18.26 4.72
N LEU A 237 -7.99 19.15 3.86
CA LEU A 237 -8.44 19.22 2.47
C LEU A 237 -8.10 17.91 1.74
N ALA A 238 -6.86 17.42 1.86
CA ALA A 238 -6.45 16.14 1.30
C ALA A 238 -7.29 14.96 1.82
N LYS A 239 -7.68 14.96 3.11
CA LYS A 239 -8.57 13.97 3.71
C LYS A 239 -9.94 13.99 3.05
N GLY A 240 -10.58 15.17 2.95
CA GLY A 240 -11.88 15.32 2.30
C GLY A 240 -11.87 14.86 0.85
N LEU A 241 -10.85 15.24 0.08
CA LEU A 241 -10.72 14.81 -1.32
C LEU A 241 -10.38 13.32 -1.46
N ALA A 242 -9.64 12.73 -0.52
CA ALA A 242 -9.35 11.30 -0.49
C ALA A 242 -10.60 10.48 -0.15
N LEU A 243 -11.42 10.91 0.81
CA LEU A 243 -12.71 10.29 1.14
C LEU A 243 -13.63 10.27 -0.09
N ARG A 244 -13.75 11.40 -0.78
CA ARG A 244 -14.49 11.51 -2.05
C ARG A 244 -13.94 10.56 -3.11
N GLY A 245 -12.62 10.55 -3.31
CA GLY A 245 -11.95 9.60 -4.21
C GLY A 245 -12.13 8.13 -3.84
N HIS A 246 -12.41 7.84 -2.56
CA HIS A 246 -12.70 6.51 -2.05
C HIS A 246 -14.20 6.13 -2.11
N GLY A 247 -15.07 7.04 -2.53
CA GLY A 247 -16.54 6.84 -2.60
C GLY A 247 -17.27 7.06 -1.28
N GLN A 248 -16.65 7.74 -0.31
CA GLN A 248 -17.23 8.09 0.99
C GLN A 248 -17.71 9.56 0.98
N ASP A 249 -18.68 9.88 0.13
CA ASP A 249 -19.11 11.26 -0.14
C ASP A 249 -19.72 11.95 1.10
N ASP A 250 -20.46 11.23 1.94
CA ASP A 250 -21.07 11.79 3.15
C ASP A 250 -20.01 12.23 4.17
N GLU A 251 -19.02 11.37 4.45
CA GLU A 251 -17.89 11.70 5.33
C GLU A 251 -17.03 12.82 4.74
N ALA A 252 -16.82 12.82 3.42
CA ALA A 252 -16.11 13.90 2.74
C ALA A 252 -16.82 15.25 2.92
N ALA A 253 -18.15 15.27 2.81
CA ALA A 253 -18.94 16.49 2.99
C ALA A 253 -18.84 17.04 4.41
N GLU A 254 -18.89 16.17 5.43
CA GLU A 254 -18.72 16.57 6.84
C GLU A 254 -17.34 17.21 7.07
N VAL A 255 -16.27 16.55 6.63
CA VAL A 255 -14.90 17.06 6.78
C VAL A 255 -14.72 18.41 6.07
N LEU A 256 -15.26 18.57 4.86
CA LEU A 256 -15.14 19.80 4.08
C LEU A 256 -15.98 20.95 4.67
N GLN A 257 -17.15 20.65 5.24
CA GLN A 257 -17.98 21.64 5.94
C GLN A 257 -17.26 22.19 7.16
N ASP A 258 -16.71 21.31 8.00
CA ASP A 258 -15.93 21.70 9.18
C ASP A 258 -14.70 22.52 8.80
N LEU A 259 -14.00 22.08 7.74
CA LEU A 259 -12.83 22.79 7.24
C LEU A 259 -13.16 24.19 6.71
N TYR A 260 -14.26 24.33 5.97
CA TYR A 260 -14.74 25.61 5.46
C TYR A 260 -15.21 26.53 6.60
N ALA A 261 -15.90 25.99 7.60
CA ALA A 261 -16.33 26.76 8.77
C ALA A 261 -15.15 27.36 9.53
N ALA A 262 -14.02 26.64 9.59
CA ALA A 262 -12.78 27.11 10.21
C ALA A 262 -11.93 28.02 9.31
N ASN A 263 -12.06 27.93 7.97
CA ASN A 263 -11.22 28.62 6.99
C ASN A 263 -12.04 29.13 5.78
N PRO A 264 -13.03 30.02 5.98
CA PRO A 264 -13.97 30.41 4.92
C PRO A 264 -13.31 31.20 3.77
N GLU A 265 -12.13 31.79 4.00
CA GLU A 265 -11.35 32.50 2.99
C GLU A 265 -10.52 31.60 2.06
N ASN A 266 -10.48 30.28 2.31
CA ASN A 266 -9.70 29.36 1.50
C ASN A 266 -10.49 28.93 0.25
N ALA A 267 -10.11 29.47 -0.91
CA ALA A 267 -10.77 29.23 -2.19
C ALA A 267 -10.80 27.75 -2.62
N GLU A 268 -9.76 26.95 -2.30
CA GLU A 268 -9.76 25.52 -2.63
C GLU A 268 -10.76 24.74 -1.78
N VAL A 269 -10.89 25.11 -0.50
CA VAL A 269 -11.87 24.51 0.42
C VAL A 269 -13.30 24.89 -0.01
N GLU A 270 -13.53 26.15 -0.37
CA GLU A 270 -14.81 26.61 -0.91
C GLU A 270 -15.18 25.85 -2.20
N ALA A 271 -14.24 25.71 -3.13
CA ALA A 271 -14.43 24.96 -4.37
C ALA A 271 -14.74 23.48 -4.10
N ALA A 272 -13.98 22.83 -3.21
CA ALA A 272 -14.19 21.44 -2.84
C ALA A 272 -15.57 21.21 -2.18
N LEU A 273 -16.04 22.14 -1.37
CA LEU A 273 -17.35 22.06 -0.72
C LEU A 273 -18.51 22.34 -1.69
N SER A 274 -18.35 23.32 -2.58
CA SER A 274 -19.42 23.79 -3.48
C SER A 274 -19.59 22.92 -4.73
N ASP A 275 -18.54 22.24 -5.18
CA ASP A 275 -18.55 21.35 -6.35
C ASP A 275 -18.27 19.89 -5.94
N PRO A 276 -19.27 18.99 -5.97
CA PRO A 276 -19.08 17.58 -5.70
C PRO A 276 -18.14 16.87 -6.69
N THR A 277 -17.90 17.45 -7.87
CA THR A 277 -16.99 16.89 -8.88
C THR A 277 -15.54 17.34 -8.67
N TYR A 278 -15.31 18.30 -7.76
CA TYR A 278 -13.97 18.73 -7.38
C TYR A 278 -13.25 17.59 -6.65
N GLY A 279 -12.42 16.85 -7.38
CA GLY A 279 -11.74 15.66 -6.89
C GLY A 279 -10.23 15.85 -6.83
N ILE A 280 -9.56 14.94 -6.12
CA ILE A 280 -8.12 14.83 -6.19
C ILE A 280 -7.70 14.27 -7.55
N VAL A 281 -6.87 15.02 -8.27
CA VAL A 281 -6.25 14.53 -9.51
C VAL A 281 -5.21 13.50 -9.14
N THR A 282 -5.44 12.24 -9.50
CA THR A 282 -4.54 11.13 -9.18
C THR A 282 -3.54 10.87 -10.30
N THR A 283 -2.36 10.41 -9.90
CA THR A 283 -1.30 9.90 -10.78
C THR A 283 -0.68 8.64 -10.19
N THR A 284 0.37 8.11 -10.81
CA THR A 284 1.16 6.98 -10.31
C THR A 284 2.64 7.30 -10.38
N GLY A 285 3.47 6.63 -9.57
CA GLY A 285 4.93 6.80 -9.63
C GLY A 285 5.48 6.57 -11.05
N ALA A 286 4.97 5.56 -11.76
CA ALA A 286 5.42 5.25 -13.10
C ALA A 286 5.02 6.34 -14.14
N ARG A 287 3.85 6.98 -13.99
CA ARG A 287 3.47 8.13 -14.83
C ARG A 287 4.35 9.35 -14.56
N ILE A 288 4.64 9.62 -13.29
CA ILE A 288 5.58 10.69 -12.88
C ILE A 288 6.96 10.44 -13.51
N ASP A 289 7.46 9.22 -13.45
CA ASP A 289 8.77 8.86 -14.01
C ASP A 289 8.82 8.93 -15.55
N ALA A 290 7.66 8.83 -16.20
CA ALA A 290 7.53 8.95 -17.66
C ALA A 290 7.37 10.39 -18.16
N ARG A 291 7.44 11.39 -17.28
CA ARG A 291 7.48 12.81 -17.66
C ARG A 291 8.67 13.09 -18.58
N THR A 292 8.47 13.95 -19.58
CA THR A 292 9.57 14.39 -20.46
C THR A 292 10.54 15.32 -19.71
N ASP A 293 9.99 16.21 -18.87
CA ASP A 293 10.76 16.93 -17.86
C ASP A 293 10.30 16.47 -16.47
N PRO A 294 11.15 15.77 -15.70
CA PRO A 294 10.75 15.23 -14.40
C PRO A 294 10.32 16.30 -13.37
N TRP A 295 10.69 17.58 -13.60
CA TRP A 295 10.36 18.70 -12.72
C TRP A 295 9.13 19.50 -13.15
N ASP A 296 8.60 19.23 -14.35
CA ASP A 296 7.38 19.86 -14.86
C ASP A 296 6.21 18.86 -14.88
N PRO A 297 5.23 18.99 -13.95
CA PRO A 297 4.03 18.16 -13.92
C PRO A 297 3.22 18.18 -15.21
N ALA A 298 3.29 19.27 -16.00
CA ALA A 298 2.54 19.40 -17.24
C ALA A 298 3.07 18.49 -18.36
N THR A 299 4.28 17.95 -18.21
CA THR A 299 4.88 17.01 -19.17
C THR A 299 4.55 15.55 -18.89
N GLU A 300 3.70 15.28 -17.89
CA GLU A 300 3.26 13.94 -17.55
C GLU A 300 2.34 13.37 -18.64
N PRO A 301 2.56 12.12 -19.09
CA PRO A 301 1.65 11.50 -20.04
C PRO A 301 0.25 11.32 -19.43
N THR A 302 -0.77 11.49 -20.27
CA THR A 302 -2.15 11.21 -19.87
C THR A 302 -2.31 9.71 -19.58
N GLU A 303 -3.35 9.33 -18.85
CA GLU A 303 -3.65 7.91 -18.60
C GLU A 303 -3.83 7.10 -19.90
N ALA A 304 -4.35 7.74 -20.96
CA ALA A 304 -4.56 7.10 -22.25
C ALA A 304 -3.25 6.87 -23.03
N ASP A 305 -2.28 7.77 -22.90
CA ASP A 305 -1.00 7.72 -23.62
C ASP A 305 0.08 6.95 -22.85
N PHE A 306 -0.11 6.74 -21.56
CA PHE A 306 0.86 6.07 -20.69
C PHE A 306 0.83 4.55 -20.87
N VAL A 307 1.90 4.01 -21.45
CA VAL A 307 2.17 2.56 -21.47
C VAL A 307 3.13 2.25 -20.33
N ASP A 308 2.62 1.62 -19.28
CA ASP A 308 3.42 1.20 -18.13
C ASP A 308 4.45 0.13 -18.55
N PRO A 309 5.76 0.44 -18.54
CA PRO A 309 6.80 -0.48 -18.98
C PRO A 309 6.87 -1.75 -18.13
N GLY A 310 6.56 -1.64 -16.83
CA GLY A 310 6.57 -2.74 -15.87
C GLY A 310 5.25 -3.49 -15.79
N ALA A 311 4.17 -2.98 -16.40
CA ALA A 311 2.88 -3.68 -16.38
C ALA A 311 2.96 -5.04 -17.09
N HIS A 312 3.77 -5.17 -18.15
CA HIS A 312 3.94 -6.46 -18.82
C HIS A 312 4.65 -7.48 -17.92
N GLU A 313 5.70 -7.06 -17.20
CA GLU A 313 6.42 -7.91 -16.26
C GLU A 313 5.54 -8.31 -15.06
N ARG A 314 4.82 -7.36 -14.45
CA ARG A 314 3.90 -7.66 -13.33
C ARG A 314 2.77 -8.60 -13.75
N LYS A 315 2.20 -8.36 -14.94
CA LYS A 315 1.19 -9.26 -15.54
C LYS A 315 1.74 -10.66 -15.80
N ALA A 316 2.96 -10.76 -16.32
CA ALA A 316 3.63 -12.04 -16.53
C ALA A 316 3.93 -12.78 -15.22
N ALA A 317 4.37 -12.06 -14.18
CA ALA A 317 4.60 -12.61 -12.85
C ALA A 317 3.30 -13.15 -12.23
N LEU A 318 2.20 -12.39 -12.30
CA LEU A 318 0.88 -12.83 -11.84
C LEU A 318 0.37 -14.06 -12.59
N LEU A 319 0.61 -14.15 -13.90
CA LEU A 319 0.26 -15.36 -14.66
C LEU A 319 1.06 -16.57 -14.20
N ALA A 320 2.36 -16.41 -13.97
CA ALA A 320 3.22 -17.49 -13.52
C ALA A 320 2.83 -17.97 -12.11
N GLU A 321 2.54 -17.03 -11.21
CA GLU A 321 2.05 -17.32 -9.86
C GLU A 321 0.72 -18.09 -9.91
N ALA A 322 -0.25 -17.63 -10.70
CA ALA A 322 -1.54 -18.30 -10.83
C ALA A 322 -1.41 -19.71 -11.42
N GLU A 323 -0.50 -19.92 -12.38
CA GLU A 323 -0.21 -21.26 -12.90
C GLU A 323 0.45 -22.15 -11.86
N GLN A 324 1.36 -21.61 -11.05
CA GLN A 324 1.98 -22.35 -9.95
C GLN A 324 0.94 -22.74 -8.90
N GLU A 325 0.07 -21.82 -8.47
CA GLU A 325 -1.03 -22.10 -7.55
C GLU A 325 -1.96 -23.18 -8.11
N LEU A 326 -2.35 -23.07 -9.40
CA LEU A 326 -3.20 -24.06 -10.05
C LEU A 326 -2.56 -25.46 -10.05
N ASN A 327 -1.25 -25.54 -10.26
CA ASN A 327 -0.50 -26.80 -10.27
C ASN A 327 -0.33 -27.43 -8.88
N GLN A 328 -0.41 -26.63 -7.80
CA GLN A 328 -0.35 -27.13 -6.42
C GLN A 328 -1.62 -27.84 -5.97
N PHE A 329 -2.76 -27.62 -6.64
CA PHE A 329 -3.98 -28.37 -6.31
C PHE A 329 -3.78 -29.84 -6.66
N ILE A 330 -3.92 -30.68 -5.62
CA ILE A 330 -3.95 -32.13 -5.75
C ILE A 330 -5.20 -32.52 -6.54
N GLY A 331 -5.04 -33.38 -7.55
CA GLY A 331 -6.14 -33.78 -8.42
C GLY A 331 -6.70 -32.64 -9.29
N LEU A 332 -8.02 -32.64 -9.52
CA LEU A 332 -8.74 -31.62 -10.31
C LEU A 332 -8.25 -31.46 -11.77
N GLU A 333 -7.70 -32.51 -12.39
CA GLU A 333 -7.13 -32.44 -13.74
C GLU A 333 -8.12 -31.91 -14.79
N GLU A 334 -9.40 -32.26 -14.67
CA GLU A 334 -10.43 -31.73 -15.56
C GLU A 334 -10.64 -30.22 -15.38
N VAL A 335 -10.67 -29.73 -14.15
CA VAL A 335 -10.77 -28.29 -13.84
C VAL A 335 -9.53 -27.55 -14.34
N LYS A 336 -8.33 -28.08 -14.10
CA LYS A 336 -7.07 -27.49 -14.59
C LYS A 336 -7.09 -27.35 -16.11
N LEU A 337 -7.52 -28.38 -16.83
CA LEU A 337 -7.67 -28.34 -18.28
C LEU A 337 -8.70 -27.32 -18.75
N GLN A 338 -9.84 -27.20 -18.07
CA GLN A 338 -10.87 -26.21 -18.39
C GLN A 338 -10.36 -24.78 -18.14
N VAL A 339 -9.64 -24.53 -17.05
CA VAL A 339 -8.99 -23.24 -16.77
C VAL A 339 -7.93 -22.91 -17.82
N ALA A 340 -7.10 -23.87 -18.23
CA ALA A 340 -6.10 -23.68 -19.29
C ALA A 340 -6.75 -23.32 -20.65
N ARG A 341 -7.90 -23.92 -20.97
CA ARG A 341 -8.69 -23.56 -22.16
C ARG A 341 -9.27 -22.15 -22.06
N LEU A 342 -9.76 -21.75 -20.89
CA LEU A 342 -10.25 -20.39 -20.65
C LEU A 342 -9.12 -19.36 -20.83
N LYS A 343 -7.96 -19.60 -20.22
CA LYS A 343 -6.75 -18.79 -20.38
C LYS A 343 -6.40 -18.61 -21.87
N SER A 344 -6.32 -19.71 -22.61
CA SER A 344 -5.99 -19.70 -24.04
C SER A 344 -7.01 -18.92 -24.87
N SER A 345 -8.30 -19.09 -24.57
CA SER A 345 -9.39 -18.38 -25.24
C SER A 345 -9.32 -16.87 -25.03
N VAL A 346 -9.06 -16.42 -23.80
CA VAL A 346 -8.93 -14.98 -23.48
C VAL A 346 -7.66 -14.40 -24.09
N ALA A 347 -6.52 -15.07 -23.96
CA ALA A 347 -5.25 -14.62 -24.52
C ALA A 347 -5.32 -14.41 -26.05
N MET A 348 -5.89 -15.38 -26.78
CA MET A 348 -6.09 -15.26 -28.23
C MET A 348 -7.15 -14.22 -28.60
N GLY A 349 -8.16 -14.02 -27.75
CA GLY A 349 -9.16 -12.95 -27.91
C GLY A 349 -8.52 -11.57 -27.87
N LEU A 350 -7.74 -11.29 -26.82
CA LEU A 350 -7.03 -10.02 -26.65
C LEU A 350 -6.04 -9.76 -27.78
N LEU A 351 -5.22 -10.75 -28.15
CA LEU A 351 -4.28 -10.62 -29.27
C LEU A 351 -4.97 -10.30 -30.60
N ARG A 352 -6.15 -10.86 -30.86
CA ARG A 352 -6.94 -10.54 -32.06
C ARG A 352 -7.49 -9.12 -32.01
N GLN A 353 -7.95 -8.67 -30.84
CA GLN A 353 -8.46 -7.32 -30.62
C GLN A 353 -7.35 -6.27 -30.81
N GLU A 354 -6.17 -6.50 -30.26
CA GLU A 354 -4.98 -5.63 -30.45
C GLU A 354 -4.61 -5.47 -31.92
N ARG A 355 -4.82 -6.52 -32.73
CA ARG A 355 -4.57 -6.51 -34.18
C ARG A 355 -5.74 -5.98 -35.01
N GLY A 356 -6.79 -5.46 -34.37
CA GLY A 356 -7.99 -4.94 -35.03
C GLY A 356 -8.82 -6.01 -35.76
N LEU A 357 -8.63 -7.29 -35.45
CA LEU A 357 -9.41 -8.37 -36.05
C LEU A 357 -10.78 -8.46 -35.38
N ALA A 358 -11.79 -8.89 -36.13
CA ALA A 358 -13.10 -9.19 -35.56
C ALA A 358 -12.98 -10.28 -34.49
N VAL A 359 -13.38 -9.93 -33.27
CA VAL A 359 -13.53 -10.84 -32.13
C VAL A 359 -15.01 -10.83 -31.78
N ALA A 360 -15.63 -12.01 -31.72
CA ALA A 360 -16.98 -12.12 -31.20
C ALA A 360 -16.97 -11.65 -29.74
N GLN A 361 -17.81 -10.68 -29.38
CA GLN A 361 -17.96 -10.25 -27.99
C GLN A 361 -18.56 -11.41 -27.20
N ARG A 362 -17.70 -12.10 -26.45
CA ARG A 362 -18.09 -13.24 -25.62
C ARG A 362 -18.15 -12.78 -24.19
N THR A 363 -19.17 -13.23 -23.47
CA THR A 363 -19.23 -13.07 -22.03
C THR A 363 -18.11 -13.88 -21.37
N ASN A 364 -17.54 -13.33 -20.30
CA ASN A 364 -16.48 -13.95 -19.51
C ASN A 364 -16.96 -14.45 -18.14
N HIS A 365 -18.25 -14.30 -17.83
CA HIS A 365 -18.89 -14.85 -16.64
C HIS A 365 -18.88 -16.38 -16.66
N LEU A 366 -18.76 -17.00 -15.47
CA LEU A 366 -18.53 -18.44 -15.32
C LEU A 366 -19.54 -19.07 -14.35
N VAL A 367 -19.83 -20.34 -14.57
CA VAL A 367 -20.62 -21.18 -13.66
C VAL A 367 -19.73 -22.26 -13.05
N PHE A 368 -19.51 -22.22 -11.74
CA PHE A 368 -18.73 -23.23 -11.02
C PHE A 368 -19.68 -24.26 -10.40
N ALA A 369 -19.84 -25.39 -11.07
CA ALA A 369 -20.79 -26.41 -10.68
C ALA A 369 -20.10 -27.58 -9.97
N GLY A 370 -20.47 -27.86 -8.73
CA GLY A 370 -19.99 -29.05 -8.04
C GLY A 370 -20.24 -29.06 -6.53
N PRO A 371 -20.00 -30.20 -5.86
CA PRO A 371 -20.21 -30.36 -4.42
C PRO A 371 -19.38 -29.39 -3.56
N PRO A 372 -19.76 -29.13 -2.29
CA PRO A 372 -18.96 -28.33 -1.37
C PRO A 372 -17.59 -28.98 -1.12
N GLY A 373 -16.58 -28.12 -0.89
CA GLY A 373 -15.22 -28.54 -0.61
C GLY A 373 -14.44 -29.10 -1.81
N THR A 374 -14.87 -28.83 -3.04
CA THR A 374 -14.14 -29.21 -4.27
C THR A 374 -13.20 -28.11 -4.80
N GLY A 375 -12.96 -27.03 -4.04
CA GLY A 375 -12.00 -25.98 -4.40
C GLY A 375 -12.54 -24.82 -5.25
N LYS A 376 -13.85 -24.72 -5.45
CA LYS A 376 -14.51 -23.64 -6.25
C LYS A 376 -14.01 -22.23 -5.91
N THR A 377 -14.09 -21.84 -4.64
CA THR A 377 -13.68 -20.51 -4.17
C THR A 377 -12.20 -20.26 -4.41
N THR A 378 -11.35 -21.25 -4.17
CA THR A 378 -9.90 -21.11 -4.36
C THR A 378 -9.53 -21.01 -5.83
N ILE A 379 -10.16 -21.81 -6.70
CA ILE A 379 -9.99 -21.70 -8.16
C ILE A 379 -10.52 -20.38 -8.71
N ALA A 380 -11.55 -19.78 -8.09
CA ALA A 380 -12.03 -18.46 -8.50
C ALA A 380 -10.96 -17.37 -8.33
N ARG A 381 -10.16 -17.44 -7.26
CA ARG A 381 -9.00 -16.55 -7.04
C ARG A 381 -7.92 -16.76 -8.09
N VAL A 382 -7.60 -18.01 -8.41
CA VAL A 382 -6.65 -18.34 -9.48
C VAL A 382 -7.13 -17.79 -10.83
N VAL A 383 -8.41 -17.95 -11.16
CA VAL A 383 -8.98 -17.39 -12.40
C VAL A 383 -8.93 -15.86 -12.42
N ALA A 384 -9.17 -15.20 -11.27
CA ALA A 384 -9.03 -13.75 -11.16
C ALA A 384 -7.60 -13.28 -11.43
N LYS A 385 -6.59 -13.95 -10.86
CA LYS A 385 -5.17 -13.69 -11.14
C LYS A 385 -4.83 -13.92 -12.61
N ILE A 386 -5.33 -14.99 -13.23
CA ILE A 386 -5.14 -15.25 -14.67
C ILE A 386 -5.73 -14.13 -15.52
N TYR A 387 -6.96 -13.70 -15.24
CA TYR A 387 -7.62 -12.63 -16.01
C TYR A 387 -6.94 -11.27 -15.80
N CYS A 388 -6.47 -10.96 -14.59
CA CYS A 388 -5.66 -9.78 -14.31
C CYS A 388 -4.32 -9.82 -15.07
N GLY A 389 -3.61 -10.95 -14.99
CA GLY A 389 -2.34 -11.17 -15.66
C GLY A 389 -2.44 -11.19 -17.19
N LEU A 390 -3.57 -11.61 -17.77
CA LEU A 390 -3.83 -11.46 -19.20
C LEU A 390 -4.20 -10.01 -19.59
N GLY A 391 -4.53 -9.15 -18.62
CA GLY A 391 -4.99 -7.79 -18.85
C GLY A 391 -6.47 -7.65 -19.19
N LEU A 392 -7.28 -8.70 -18.94
CA LEU A 392 -8.74 -8.63 -19.05
C LEU A 392 -9.36 -7.84 -17.88
N LEU A 393 -8.81 -8.01 -16.67
CA LEU A 393 -9.21 -7.28 -15.46
C LEU A 393 -8.05 -6.39 -14.99
N LYS A 394 -8.35 -5.30 -14.27
CA LYS A 394 -7.29 -4.42 -13.72
C LYS A 394 -6.79 -4.91 -12.35
N ARG A 395 -7.60 -5.68 -11.64
CA ARG A 395 -7.34 -6.19 -10.29
C ARG A 395 -7.62 -7.69 -10.23
N GLU A 396 -6.91 -8.38 -9.34
CA GLU A 396 -7.10 -9.81 -9.07
C GLU A 396 -8.06 -10.09 -7.89
N ASN A 397 -8.72 -9.06 -7.38
CA ASN A 397 -9.60 -9.18 -6.23
C ASN A 397 -10.84 -10.04 -6.58
N VAL A 398 -11.20 -10.89 -5.63
CA VAL A 398 -12.45 -11.65 -5.65
C VAL A 398 -13.29 -11.19 -4.48
N ARG A 399 -14.44 -10.58 -4.78
CA ARG A 399 -15.46 -10.24 -3.79
C ARG A 399 -16.41 -11.42 -3.66
N GLU A 400 -16.28 -12.14 -2.56
CA GLU A 400 -17.21 -13.21 -2.19
C GLU A 400 -18.47 -12.63 -1.55
N VAL A 401 -19.62 -13.16 -1.97
CA VAL A 401 -20.95 -12.65 -1.63
C VAL A 401 -21.92 -13.81 -1.45
N HIS A 402 -22.74 -13.71 -0.42
CA HIS A 402 -23.86 -14.61 -0.15
C HIS A 402 -25.19 -13.88 -0.30
N ARG A 403 -26.30 -14.64 -0.32
CA ARG A 403 -27.66 -14.10 -0.39
C ARG A 403 -27.93 -12.99 0.63
N ALA A 404 -27.46 -13.16 1.87
CA ALA A 404 -27.71 -12.22 2.97
C ALA A 404 -27.08 -10.84 2.73
N ASP A 405 -26.03 -10.78 1.91
CA ASP A 405 -25.33 -9.53 1.60
C ASP A 405 -26.08 -8.71 0.54
N LEU A 406 -26.77 -9.39 -0.39
CA LEU A 406 -27.48 -8.75 -1.51
C LEU A 406 -28.89 -8.28 -1.14
N ILE A 407 -29.57 -8.99 -0.23
CA ILE A 407 -30.99 -8.75 0.06
C ILE A 407 -31.15 -7.74 1.20
N GLY A 408 -31.81 -6.62 0.92
CA GLY A 408 -32.23 -5.62 1.91
C GLY A 408 -33.50 -6.01 2.67
N GLN A 409 -33.77 -5.30 3.77
CA GLN A 409 -35.00 -5.50 4.56
C GLN A 409 -36.16 -4.63 4.09
N HIS A 410 -35.87 -3.54 3.36
CA HIS A 410 -36.85 -2.55 2.87
C HIS A 410 -36.89 -2.44 1.34
N ILE A 411 -37.97 -1.88 0.81
CA ILE A 411 -38.15 -1.61 -0.63
C ILE A 411 -37.04 -0.65 -1.11
N GLY A 412 -36.38 -0.98 -2.21
CA GLY A 412 -35.27 -0.20 -2.80
C GLY A 412 -33.89 -0.47 -2.17
N GLU A 413 -33.84 -1.03 -0.96
CA GLU A 413 -32.58 -1.32 -0.26
C GLU A 413 -31.76 -2.42 -0.96
N THR A 414 -32.43 -3.43 -1.52
CA THR A 414 -31.79 -4.54 -2.24
C THR A 414 -31.05 -4.07 -3.50
N GLU A 415 -31.62 -3.14 -4.26
CA GLU A 415 -30.98 -2.58 -5.46
C GLU A 415 -29.73 -1.78 -5.07
N ALA A 416 -29.84 -0.89 -4.08
CA ALA A 416 -28.72 -0.11 -3.58
C ALA A 416 -27.59 -0.99 -3.03
N LYS A 417 -27.91 -2.00 -2.22
CA LYS A 417 -26.92 -2.97 -1.70
C LYS A 417 -26.26 -3.77 -2.81
N THR A 418 -27.02 -4.26 -3.78
CA THR A 418 -26.49 -5.04 -4.90
C THR A 418 -25.55 -4.19 -5.75
N ASN A 419 -25.91 -2.93 -6.05
CA ASN A 419 -25.05 -2.00 -6.76
C ASN A 419 -23.76 -1.71 -5.97
N ALA A 420 -23.85 -1.38 -4.69
CA ALA A 420 -22.67 -1.10 -3.87
C ALA A 420 -21.70 -2.31 -3.81
N ILE A 421 -22.24 -3.53 -3.72
CA ILE A 421 -21.44 -4.75 -3.76
C ILE A 421 -20.77 -4.93 -5.13
N ILE A 422 -21.51 -4.71 -6.22
CA ILE A 422 -20.97 -4.80 -7.59
C ILE A 422 -19.89 -3.74 -7.80
N ASP A 423 -20.09 -2.51 -7.32
CA ASP A 423 -19.13 -1.42 -7.41
C ASP A 423 -17.83 -1.76 -6.69
N SER A 424 -17.92 -2.41 -5.51
CA SER A 424 -16.76 -2.92 -4.80
C SER A 424 -16.00 -4.05 -5.54
N ALA A 425 -16.67 -4.72 -6.47
CA ALA A 425 -16.13 -5.83 -7.27
C ALA A 425 -15.70 -5.40 -8.69
N LEU A 426 -15.89 -4.13 -9.07
CA LEU A 426 -15.48 -3.62 -10.37
C LEU A 426 -13.97 -3.75 -10.58
N ASP A 427 -13.61 -3.94 -11.84
CA ASP A 427 -12.26 -4.22 -12.32
C ASP A 427 -11.67 -5.55 -11.80
N GLY A 428 -12.52 -6.42 -11.23
CA GLY A 428 -12.19 -7.70 -10.63
C GLY A 428 -13.29 -8.77 -10.82
N VAL A 429 -13.41 -9.68 -9.84
CA VAL A 429 -14.37 -10.80 -9.87
C VAL A 429 -15.37 -10.71 -8.73
N LEU A 430 -16.66 -10.87 -9.05
CA LEU A 430 -17.74 -11.07 -8.09
C LEU A 430 -18.07 -12.57 -8.02
N PHE A 431 -17.89 -13.19 -6.85
CA PHE A 431 -18.17 -14.61 -6.61
C PHE A 431 -19.42 -14.78 -5.76
N LEU A 432 -20.48 -15.34 -6.34
CA LEU A 432 -21.73 -15.63 -5.65
C LEU A 432 -21.79 -17.13 -5.31
N ASP A 433 -21.59 -17.46 -4.04
CA ASP A 433 -21.76 -18.83 -3.57
C ASP A 433 -23.23 -19.14 -3.31
N GLU A 434 -23.64 -20.36 -3.67
CA GLU A 434 -25.03 -20.83 -3.61
C GLU A 434 -26.03 -19.86 -4.26
N ALA A 435 -25.72 -19.37 -5.47
CA ALA A 435 -26.52 -18.35 -6.16
C ALA A 435 -28.01 -18.71 -6.32
N TYR A 436 -28.33 -20.01 -6.38
CA TYR A 436 -29.71 -20.52 -6.41
C TYR A 436 -30.54 -20.12 -5.19
N ALA A 437 -29.91 -19.81 -4.05
CA ALA A 437 -30.58 -19.35 -2.83
C ALA A 437 -31.33 -18.02 -3.04
N LEU A 438 -30.98 -17.23 -4.06
CA LEU A 438 -31.69 -16.00 -4.43
C LEU A 438 -33.13 -16.27 -4.89
N VAL A 439 -33.42 -17.47 -5.40
CA VAL A 439 -34.74 -17.86 -5.95
C VAL A 439 -35.45 -18.90 -5.06
N ALA A 440 -34.72 -19.61 -4.19
CA ALA A 440 -35.19 -20.84 -3.52
C ALA A 440 -36.33 -20.67 -2.51
N THR A 441 -36.62 -19.48 -2.00
CA THR A 441 -37.71 -19.27 -1.04
C THR A 441 -38.96 -18.84 -1.79
N GLY A 442 -39.93 -19.74 -2.01
CA GLY A 442 -41.29 -19.42 -2.48
C GLY A 442 -42.10 -18.52 -1.53
N ALA A 443 -41.43 -17.74 -0.69
CA ALA A 443 -42.00 -16.67 0.11
C ALA A 443 -42.30 -15.46 -0.81
N LYS A 444 -43.43 -14.79 -0.55
CA LYS A 444 -43.97 -13.62 -1.28
C LYS A 444 -43.07 -12.36 -1.34
N ASN A 445 -41.77 -12.46 -1.04
CA ASN A 445 -40.87 -11.31 -0.97
C ASN A 445 -40.00 -11.26 -2.24
N ASP A 446 -40.44 -10.49 -3.23
CA ASP A 446 -39.85 -10.27 -4.57
C ASP A 446 -38.39 -9.73 -4.60
N PHE A 447 -37.77 -9.49 -3.44
CA PHE A 447 -36.47 -8.83 -3.36
C PHE A 447 -35.31 -9.62 -4.00
N GLY A 448 -35.40 -10.96 -4.05
CA GLY A 448 -34.40 -11.80 -4.73
C GLY A 448 -34.37 -11.59 -6.25
N LEU A 449 -35.53 -11.37 -6.87
CA LEU A 449 -35.62 -11.07 -8.31
C LEU A 449 -35.02 -9.70 -8.62
N VAL A 450 -35.24 -8.70 -7.76
CA VAL A 450 -34.63 -7.37 -7.90
C VAL A 450 -33.09 -7.44 -7.92
N ALA A 451 -32.51 -8.26 -7.05
CA ALA A 451 -31.06 -8.48 -7.04
C ALA A 451 -30.56 -9.14 -8.34
N ILE A 452 -31.32 -10.11 -8.89
CA ILE A 452 -30.99 -10.78 -10.16
C ILE A 452 -31.07 -9.80 -11.34
N ASP A 453 -32.13 -8.99 -11.40
CA ASP A 453 -32.32 -8.00 -12.47
C ASP A 453 -31.21 -6.94 -12.43
N THR A 454 -30.86 -6.48 -11.23
CA THR A 454 -29.73 -5.55 -11.02
C THR A 454 -28.42 -6.18 -11.47
N LEU A 455 -28.16 -7.43 -11.08
CA LEU A 455 -26.96 -8.17 -11.48
C LEU A 455 -26.88 -8.33 -13.01
N LEU A 456 -27.99 -8.70 -13.67
CA LEU A 456 -28.05 -8.86 -15.12
C LEU A 456 -27.75 -7.55 -15.86
N ALA A 457 -28.29 -6.43 -15.37
CA ALA A 457 -28.03 -5.11 -15.94
C ALA A 457 -26.54 -4.73 -15.84
N ARG A 458 -25.93 -4.92 -14.67
CA ARG A 458 -24.50 -4.63 -14.44
C ARG A 458 -23.58 -5.57 -15.20
N MET A 459 -23.94 -6.85 -15.35
CA MET A 459 -23.21 -7.79 -16.19
C MET A 459 -23.14 -7.36 -17.65
N GLU A 460 -24.15 -6.65 -18.15
CA GLU A 460 -24.13 -6.09 -19.51
C GLU A 460 -23.33 -4.79 -19.58
N ASN A 461 -23.63 -3.84 -18.68
CA ASN A 461 -23.07 -2.49 -18.70
C ASN A 461 -21.56 -2.47 -18.39
N ASP A 462 -21.10 -3.38 -17.52
CA ASP A 462 -19.72 -3.43 -17.02
C ASP A 462 -18.96 -4.67 -17.48
N ARG A 463 -19.40 -5.31 -18.58
CA ARG A 463 -18.85 -6.58 -19.09
C ARG A 463 -17.34 -6.60 -19.36
N ASP A 464 -16.74 -5.43 -19.60
CA ASP A 464 -15.30 -5.26 -19.84
C ASP A 464 -14.50 -5.04 -18.56
N ARG A 465 -15.19 -4.85 -17.43
CA ARG A 465 -14.62 -4.54 -16.10
C ARG A 465 -15.02 -5.53 -15.02
N LEU A 466 -16.06 -6.31 -15.21
CA LEU A 466 -16.62 -7.21 -14.20
C LEU A 466 -16.75 -8.63 -14.74
N VAL A 467 -16.16 -9.58 -14.01
CA VAL A 467 -16.44 -11.00 -14.19
C VAL A 467 -17.28 -11.48 -13.02
N VAL A 468 -18.34 -12.24 -13.32
CA VAL A 468 -19.24 -12.81 -12.31
C VAL A 468 -19.09 -14.31 -12.36
N ILE A 469 -18.86 -14.92 -11.21
CA ILE A 469 -18.78 -16.37 -11.05
C ILE A 469 -19.89 -16.79 -10.10
N ILE A 470 -20.82 -17.61 -10.58
CA ILE A 470 -21.85 -18.22 -9.72
C ILE A 470 -21.40 -19.64 -9.36
N ALA A 471 -21.59 -20.03 -8.11
CA ALA A 471 -21.20 -21.34 -7.61
C ALA A 471 -22.36 -22.07 -6.92
N GLY A 472 -22.31 -23.41 -6.95
CA GLY A 472 -23.34 -24.26 -6.36
C GLY A 472 -23.35 -25.67 -6.95
N TYR A 473 -24.34 -26.46 -6.56
CA TYR A 473 -24.57 -27.78 -7.17
C TYR A 473 -25.14 -27.64 -8.59
N ARG A 474 -24.73 -28.54 -9.49
CA ARG A 474 -25.12 -28.49 -10.91
C ARG A 474 -26.64 -28.39 -11.12
N ALA A 475 -27.41 -29.29 -10.50
CA ALA A 475 -28.86 -29.33 -10.65
C ALA A 475 -29.59 -28.11 -10.05
N ASP A 476 -29.01 -27.47 -9.02
CA ASP A 476 -29.57 -26.26 -8.42
C ASP A 476 -29.24 -25.03 -9.29
N LEU A 477 -28.03 -24.96 -9.83
CA LEU A 477 -27.61 -23.91 -10.76
C LEU A 477 -28.37 -24.00 -12.09
N ASP A 478 -28.59 -25.19 -12.64
CA ASP A 478 -29.37 -25.35 -13.88
C ASP A 478 -30.81 -24.82 -13.68
N ARG A 479 -31.44 -25.13 -12.54
CA ARG A 479 -32.76 -24.58 -12.16
C ARG A 479 -32.73 -23.04 -11.99
N PHE A 480 -31.68 -22.51 -11.38
CA PHE A 480 -31.49 -21.07 -11.24
C PHE A 480 -31.35 -20.38 -12.61
N LEU A 481 -30.53 -20.91 -13.51
CA LEU A 481 -30.34 -20.38 -14.86
C LEU A 481 -31.62 -20.47 -15.70
N ASP A 482 -32.45 -21.50 -15.48
CA ASP A 482 -33.76 -21.65 -16.13
C ASP A 482 -34.82 -20.65 -15.66
N THR A 483 -34.56 -19.90 -14.59
CA THR A 483 -35.51 -18.89 -14.08
C THR A 483 -35.60 -17.67 -14.99
N ASN A 484 -34.54 -17.33 -15.73
CA ASN A 484 -34.50 -16.17 -16.62
C ASN A 484 -33.57 -16.43 -17.81
N GLU A 485 -34.07 -16.27 -19.04
CA GLU A 485 -33.27 -16.44 -20.28
C GLU A 485 -32.03 -15.53 -20.32
N GLY A 486 -32.12 -14.36 -19.67
CA GLY A 486 -31.01 -13.45 -19.42
C GLY A 486 -29.84 -14.14 -18.72
N LEU A 487 -30.09 -14.95 -17.70
CA LEU A 487 -29.02 -15.68 -16.99
C LEU A 487 -28.34 -16.70 -17.91
N ARG A 488 -29.10 -17.54 -18.63
CA ARG A 488 -28.52 -18.50 -19.59
C ARG A 488 -27.68 -17.84 -20.67
N SER A 489 -28.11 -16.68 -21.17
CA SER A 489 -27.39 -15.96 -22.22
C SER A 489 -26.06 -15.35 -21.74
N ARG A 490 -25.95 -14.92 -20.47
CA ARG A 490 -24.70 -14.39 -19.92
C ARG A 490 -23.76 -15.48 -19.42
N PHE A 491 -24.28 -16.55 -18.85
CA PHE A 491 -23.51 -17.67 -18.28
C PHE A 491 -23.33 -18.81 -19.29
N THR A 492 -22.57 -18.54 -20.35
CA THR A 492 -22.34 -19.52 -21.45
C THR A 492 -21.25 -20.55 -21.17
N ARG A 493 -20.45 -20.34 -20.12
CA ARG A 493 -19.31 -21.20 -19.77
C ARG A 493 -19.49 -21.75 -18.37
N SER A 494 -19.22 -23.04 -18.22
CA SER A 494 -19.24 -23.73 -16.93
C SER A 494 -17.93 -24.46 -16.71
N ILE A 495 -17.48 -24.45 -15.46
CA ILE A 495 -16.42 -25.31 -14.95
C ILE A 495 -17.08 -26.32 -14.01
N ASP A 496 -16.90 -27.59 -14.33
CA ASP A 496 -17.43 -28.70 -13.55
C ASP A 496 -16.37 -29.17 -12.55
N PHE A 497 -16.74 -29.15 -11.27
CA PHE A 497 -15.91 -29.56 -10.14
C PHE A 497 -16.39 -30.92 -9.63
N PRO A 498 -15.80 -32.02 -10.12
CA PRO A 498 -16.13 -33.34 -9.60
C PRO A 498 -15.71 -33.47 -8.14
N SER A 499 -16.29 -34.44 -7.45
CA SER A 499 -15.80 -34.84 -6.13
C SER A 499 -14.43 -35.47 -6.27
N TYR A 500 -13.58 -35.24 -5.28
CA TYR A 500 -12.27 -35.87 -5.24
C TYR A 500 -12.40 -37.38 -5.12
N ASN A 501 -11.42 -38.08 -5.66
CA ASN A 501 -11.28 -39.50 -5.38
C ASN A 501 -10.68 -39.72 -3.97
N PRO A 502 -10.86 -40.92 -3.37
CA PRO A 502 -10.39 -41.19 -2.02
C PRO A 502 -8.89 -40.98 -1.81
N ALA A 503 -8.06 -41.35 -2.79
CA ALA A 503 -6.61 -41.19 -2.73
C ALA A 503 -6.21 -39.70 -2.76
N GLU A 504 -6.86 -38.89 -3.61
CA GLU A 504 -6.66 -37.43 -3.64
C GLU A 504 -7.00 -36.81 -2.28
N LEU A 505 -8.08 -37.25 -1.61
CA LEU A 505 -8.44 -36.72 -0.30
C LEU A 505 -7.43 -37.10 0.80
N ALA A 506 -6.86 -38.29 0.74
CA ALA A 506 -5.79 -38.70 1.65
C ALA A 506 -4.50 -37.90 1.40
N GLU A 507 -4.15 -37.64 0.15
CA GLU A 507 -3.03 -36.78 -0.22
C GLU A 507 -3.25 -35.33 0.25
N ILE A 508 -4.48 -34.80 0.10
CA ILE A 508 -4.87 -33.49 0.62
C ILE A 508 -4.72 -33.45 2.14
N ALA A 509 -5.11 -34.50 2.86
CA ALA A 509 -4.95 -34.59 4.31
C ALA A 509 -3.46 -34.50 4.70
N GLY A 510 -2.60 -35.26 4.03
CA GLY A 510 -1.16 -35.22 4.25
C GLY A 510 -0.56 -33.84 3.98
N ALA A 511 -0.93 -33.20 2.87
CA ALA A 511 -0.44 -31.87 2.52
C ALA A 511 -0.91 -30.79 3.52
N MET A 512 -2.18 -30.84 3.97
CA MET A 512 -2.71 -29.92 4.98
C MET A 512 -2.02 -30.08 6.34
N ALA A 513 -1.75 -31.32 6.76
CA ALA A 513 -1.01 -31.58 8.00
C ALA A 513 0.43 -31.05 7.90
N ALA A 514 1.12 -31.27 6.77
CA ALA A 514 2.50 -30.83 6.59
C ALA A 514 2.66 -29.30 6.66
N GLN A 515 1.66 -28.54 6.21
CA GLN A 515 1.63 -27.07 6.34
C GLN A 515 1.51 -26.58 7.79
N ARG A 516 1.18 -27.48 8.73
CA ARG A 516 0.94 -27.20 10.15
C ARG A 516 1.97 -27.89 11.04
N ASP A 517 3.09 -28.30 10.47
CA ASP A 517 4.13 -29.11 11.14
C ASP A 517 3.56 -30.41 11.75
N SER A 518 2.54 -31.01 11.12
CA SER A 518 1.94 -32.28 11.51
C SER A 518 2.19 -33.34 10.44
N VAL A 519 2.33 -34.60 10.85
CA VAL A 519 2.54 -35.74 9.94
C VAL A 519 1.64 -36.90 10.35
N PHE A 520 0.87 -37.44 9.41
CA PHE A 520 0.12 -38.67 9.64
C PHE A 520 1.04 -39.89 9.54
N GLU A 521 0.89 -40.85 10.45
CA GLU A 521 1.43 -42.18 10.23
C GLU A 521 0.77 -42.85 9.03
N GLN A 522 1.47 -43.77 8.37
CA GLN A 522 0.94 -44.42 7.16
C GLN A 522 -0.39 -45.15 7.42
N ALA A 523 -0.53 -45.82 8.57
CA ALA A 523 -1.77 -46.51 8.93
C ALA A 523 -2.96 -45.55 9.06
N ALA A 524 -2.73 -44.31 9.51
CA ALA A 524 -3.78 -43.29 9.59
C ALA A 524 -4.23 -42.82 8.20
N LEU A 525 -3.30 -42.65 7.26
CA LEU A 525 -3.63 -42.33 5.87
C LEU A 525 -4.40 -43.46 5.19
N ASP A 526 -4.00 -44.72 5.41
CA ASP A 526 -4.69 -45.90 4.88
C ASP A 526 -6.12 -46.03 5.46
N ASP A 527 -6.32 -45.68 6.73
CA ASP A 527 -7.64 -45.62 7.38
C ASP A 527 -8.52 -44.51 6.75
N LEU A 528 -7.95 -43.33 6.51
CA LEU A 528 -8.64 -42.21 5.87
C LEU A 528 -9.05 -42.54 4.44
N GLU A 529 -8.16 -43.12 3.63
CA GLU A 529 -8.47 -43.50 2.26
C GLU A 529 -9.63 -44.52 2.20
N ARG A 530 -9.62 -45.53 3.09
CA ARG A 530 -10.71 -46.52 3.21
C ARG A 530 -12.03 -45.86 3.61
N LEU A 531 -11.99 -44.91 4.55
CA LEU A 531 -13.16 -44.13 4.93
C LEU A 531 -13.70 -43.32 3.75
N PHE A 532 -12.85 -42.58 3.04
CA PHE A 532 -13.27 -41.76 1.90
C PHE A 532 -13.84 -42.64 0.79
N ALA A 533 -13.29 -43.83 0.54
CA ALA A 533 -13.85 -44.79 -0.40
C ALA A 533 -15.26 -45.26 0.01
N HIS A 534 -15.49 -45.50 1.30
CA HIS A 534 -16.82 -45.83 1.81
C HIS A 534 -17.82 -44.66 1.64
N LEU A 535 -17.41 -43.44 1.95
CA LEU A 535 -18.25 -42.24 1.78
C LEU A 535 -18.54 -41.93 0.31
N ALA A 536 -17.59 -42.23 -0.59
CA ALA A 536 -17.77 -42.07 -2.03
C ALA A 536 -18.76 -43.10 -2.61
N ALA A 537 -18.80 -44.31 -2.05
CA ALA A 537 -19.68 -45.40 -2.49
C ALA A 537 -21.09 -45.36 -1.85
N SER A 538 -21.24 -44.73 -0.69
CA SER A 538 -22.52 -44.61 0.01
C SER A 538 -23.28 -43.34 -0.38
N SER A 539 -24.61 -43.36 -0.21
CA SER A 539 -25.46 -42.19 -0.42
C SER A 539 -26.45 -42.04 0.73
N SER A 540 -26.74 -40.80 1.09
CA SER A 540 -27.65 -40.43 2.16
C SER A 540 -28.49 -39.22 1.73
N PRO A 541 -29.67 -39.00 2.33
CA PRO A 541 -30.41 -37.76 2.13
C PRO A 541 -29.66 -36.60 2.82
N ASP A 542 -29.53 -35.47 2.13
CA ASP A 542 -29.02 -34.23 2.71
C ASP A 542 -30.08 -33.55 3.61
N THR A 543 -29.77 -32.36 4.12
CA THR A 543 -30.69 -31.55 4.95
C THR A 543 -31.98 -31.15 4.23
N ALA A 544 -31.99 -31.14 2.89
CA ALA A 544 -33.16 -30.87 2.06
C ALA A 544 -33.89 -32.16 1.64
N GLY A 545 -33.45 -33.34 2.11
CA GLY A 545 -34.02 -34.64 1.77
C GLY A 545 -33.60 -35.18 0.40
N ILE A 546 -32.64 -34.53 -0.28
CA ILE A 546 -32.13 -34.92 -1.59
C ILE A 546 -31.06 -35.99 -1.41
N GLN A 547 -31.21 -37.13 -2.08
CA GLN A 547 -30.20 -38.19 -2.08
C GLN A 547 -28.92 -37.72 -2.75
N ARG A 548 -27.82 -37.71 -2.01
CA ARG A 548 -26.47 -37.34 -2.47
C ARG A 548 -25.45 -38.33 -1.93
N ARG A 549 -24.27 -38.40 -2.56
CA ARG A 549 -23.17 -39.22 -2.02
C ARG A 549 -22.79 -38.71 -0.63
N SER A 550 -22.51 -39.62 0.28
CA SER A 550 -22.13 -39.26 1.65
C SER A 550 -20.89 -38.36 1.67
N LEU A 551 -19.95 -38.57 0.75
CA LEU A 551 -18.77 -37.71 0.58
C LEU A 551 -19.11 -36.26 0.18
N ASP A 552 -20.14 -36.08 -0.65
CA ASP A 552 -20.59 -34.75 -1.10
C ASP A 552 -21.30 -34.00 0.03
N ILE A 553 -22.02 -34.74 0.89
CA ILE A 553 -22.64 -34.22 2.12
C ILE A 553 -21.57 -33.82 3.14
N ALA A 554 -20.56 -34.67 3.33
CA ALA A 554 -19.44 -34.38 4.22
C ALA A 554 -18.66 -33.13 3.77
N GLY A 555 -18.60 -32.91 2.46
CA GLY A 555 -17.99 -31.71 1.89
C GLY A 555 -16.53 -31.89 1.52
N ASN A 556 -16.13 -33.06 1.02
CA ASN A 556 -14.83 -33.30 0.37
C ASN A 556 -13.63 -32.69 1.14
N GLY A 557 -12.89 -31.74 0.55
CA GLY A 557 -11.74 -31.10 1.18
C GLY A 557 -12.07 -30.31 2.45
N ARG A 558 -13.31 -29.81 2.62
CA ARG A 558 -13.76 -29.22 3.88
C ARG A 558 -13.84 -30.28 4.98
N PHE A 559 -14.31 -31.49 4.65
CA PHE A 559 -14.31 -32.61 5.59
C PHE A 559 -12.88 -33.01 5.97
N VAL A 560 -11.98 -33.12 4.98
CA VAL A 560 -10.56 -33.41 5.23
C VAL A 560 -9.94 -32.40 6.19
N ARG A 561 -10.16 -31.10 5.97
CA ARG A 561 -9.68 -30.06 6.87
C ARG A 561 -10.16 -30.26 8.30
N ASN A 562 -11.46 -30.51 8.49
CA ASN A 562 -12.02 -30.75 9.82
C ASN A 562 -11.41 -32.01 10.47
N VAL A 563 -11.16 -33.05 9.67
CA VAL A 563 -10.51 -34.28 10.15
C VAL A 563 -9.07 -34.01 10.58
N VAL A 564 -8.30 -33.23 9.82
CA VAL A 564 -6.92 -32.84 10.20
C VAL A 564 -6.92 -32.04 11.50
N GLU A 565 -7.70 -30.96 11.56
CA GLU A 565 -7.79 -30.10 12.75
C GLU A 565 -8.20 -30.92 13.99
N ARG A 566 -9.22 -31.78 13.85
CA ARG A 566 -9.69 -32.62 14.96
C ARG A 566 -8.68 -33.71 15.34
N SER A 567 -7.96 -34.28 14.39
CA SER A 567 -6.94 -35.30 14.70
C SER A 567 -5.73 -34.71 15.42
N GLU A 568 -5.41 -33.43 15.18
CA GLU A 568 -4.41 -32.70 15.96
C GLU A 568 -4.86 -32.50 17.42
N GLU A 569 -6.13 -32.14 17.63
CA GLU A 569 -6.70 -32.04 18.98
C GLU A 569 -6.67 -33.39 19.72
N GLU A 570 -7.00 -34.49 19.04
CA GLU A 570 -6.93 -35.84 19.63
C GLU A 570 -5.48 -36.29 19.89
N ARG A 571 -4.53 -35.90 19.03
CA ARG A 571 -3.08 -36.08 19.28
C ARG A 571 -2.64 -35.34 20.54
N GLU A 572 -3.01 -34.07 20.68
CA GLU A 572 -2.70 -33.25 21.85
C GLU A 572 -3.28 -33.86 23.13
N TYR A 573 -4.54 -34.28 23.07
CA TYR A 573 -5.19 -34.97 24.18
C TYR A 573 -4.45 -36.25 24.58
N ARG A 574 -4.06 -37.09 23.60
CA ARG A 574 -3.28 -38.31 23.84
C ARG A 574 -1.93 -38.00 24.50
N LEU A 575 -1.21 -36.98 24.02
CA LEU A 575 0.10 -36.62 24.56
C LEU A 575 0.00 -36.09 25.99
N ASP A 576 -0.99 -35.23 26.27
CA ASP A 576 -1.26 -34.68 27.62
C ASP A 576 -1.70 -35.77 28.62
N HIS A 577 -2.27 -36.88 28.14
CA HIS A 577 -2.68 -38.02 28.96
C HIS A 577 -1.67 -39.19 28.92
N SER A 578 -0.47 -38.96 28.38
CA SER A 578 0.61 -39.96 28.36
C SER A 578 1.46 -39.92 29.64
N GLU A 579 2.20 -41.00 29.92
CA GLU A 579 3.12 -41.05 31.08
C GLU A 579 4.20 -39.95 31.04
N LEU A 580 4.47 -39.39 29.85
CA LEU A 580 5.46 -38.34 29.62
C LEU A 580 4.92 -36.93 29.90
N ALA A 581 3.59 -36.75 30.03
CA ALA A 581 2.97 -35.44 30.22
C ALA A 581 3.47 -34.70 31.47
N GLY A 582 3.70 -35.44 32.56
CA GLY A 582 4.24 -34.87 33.80
C GLY A 582 5.71 -34.43 33.71
N THR A 583 6.45 -34.92 32.71
CA THR A 583 7.88 -34.63 32.50
C THR A 583 8.16 -33.68 31.35
N LEU A 584 7.19 -33.50 30.43
CA LEU A 584 7.30 -32.70 29.20
C LEU A 584 8.47 -33.12 28.27
N ASP A 585 8.97 -34.34 28.42
CA ASP A 585 10.09 -34.89 27.62
C ASP A 585 9.55 -35.54 26.33
N PHE A 586 9.01 -34.70 25.44
CA PHE A 586 8.52 -35.12 24.12
C PHE A 586 9.55 -34.81 23.04
N THR A 587 9.75 -35.74 22.10
CA THR A 587 10.52 -35.45 20.89
C THR A 587 9.67 -34.66 19.91
N ASP A 588 10.32 -33.85 19.06
CA ASP A 588 9.63 -33.12 17.98
C ASP A 588 8.81 -34.08 17.11
N GLU A 589 9.37 -35.25 16.76
CA GLU A 589 8.66 -36.30 16.01
C GLU A 589 7.36 -36.74 16.70
N ALA A 590 7.36 -36.92 18.03
CA ALA A 590 6.17 -37.32 18.78
C ALA A 590 5.11 -36.20 18.82
N LEU A 591 5.55 -34.94 18.92
CA LEU A 591 4.66 -33.77 18.89
C LEU A 591 4.03 -33.57 17.50
N MET A 592 4.73 -33.94 16.43
CA MET A 592 4.26 -33.79 15.05
C MET A 592 3.35 -34.96 14.61
N THR A 593 3.50 -36.16 15.18
CA THR A 593 2.86 -37.39 14.66
C THR A 593 1.40 -37.56 15.06
N ILE A 594 0.51 -37.62 14.07
CA ILE A 594 -0.89 -38.01 14.19
C ILE A 594 -1.01 -39.52 13.90
N THR A 595 -1.59 -40.27 14.85
CA THR A 595 -1.74 -41.73 14.71
C THR A 595 -3.15 -42.11 14.24
N ALA A 596 -3.32 -43.36 13.83
CA ALA A 596 -4.59 -43.93 13.44
C ALA A 596 -5.60 -43.94 14.59
N ALA A 597 -5.14 -43.95 15.85
CA ALA A 597 -6.02 -43.83 17.01
C ALA A 597 -6.64 -42.43 17.10
N ASP A 598 -5.86 -41.38 16.84
CA ASP A 598 -6.34 -40.00 16.84
C ASP A 598 -7.36 -39.80 15.72
N VAL A 599 -7.05 -40.28 14.52
CA VAL A 599 -7.95 -40.20 13.36
C VAL A 599 -9.28 -40.88 13.64
N ARG A 600 -9.26 -42.08 14.24
CA ARG A 600 -10.50 -42.78 14.63
C ARG A 600 -11.33 -41.94 15.59
N ALA A 601 -10.70 -41.43 16.66
CA ALA A 601 -11.38 -40.60 17.65
C ALA A 601 -11.95 -39.31 17.04
N ALA A 602 -11.26 -38.75 16.04
CA ALA A 602 -11.69 -37.54 15.34
C ALA A 602 -12.86 -37.78 14.37
N VAL A 603 -12.85 -38.88 13.61
CA VAL A 603 -13.80 -39.13 12.52
C VAL A 603 -15.20 -39.47 13.03
N GLU A 604 -15.34 -40.30 14.07
CA GLU A 604 -16.66 -40.76 14.52
C GLU A 604 -17.61 -39.60 14.92
N PRO A 605 -17.18 -38.62 15.74
CA PRO A 605 -18.02 -37.48 16.12
C PRO A 605 -18.35 -36.58 14.91
N LEU A 606 -17.40 -36.39 13.99
CA LEU A 606 -17.59 -35.56 12.80
C LEU A 606 -18.67 -36.15 11.88
N LEU A 607 -18.62 -37.47 11.63
CA LEU A 607 -19.64 -38.15 10.82
C LEU A 607 -20.99 -38.19 11.52
N ALA A 608 -21.03 -38.44 12.83
CA ALA A 608 -22.25 -38.42 13.61
C ALA A 608 -22.94 -37.04 13.55
N GLY A 609 -22.18 -35.95 13.63
CA GLY A 609 -22.69 -34.58 13.48
C GLY A 609 -23.30 -34.30 12.09
N LEU A 610 -22.88 -35.05 11.08
CA LEU A 610 -23.41 -34.97 9.71
C LEU A 610 -24.52 -35.99 9.42
N GLY A 611 -24.90 -36.82 10.40
CA GLY A 611 -25.87 -37.90 10.22
C GLY A 611 -25.37 -39.04 9.33
N LEU A 612 -24.05 -39.18 9.16
CA LEU A 612 -23.40 -40.21 8.38
C LEU A 612 -22.86 -41.34 9.28
N ALA A 613 -22.85 -42.56 8.77
CA ALA A 613 -22.38 -43.73 9.51
C ALA A 613 -20.92 -44.08 9.20
N VAL A 614 -20.21 -44.55 10.22
CA VAL A 614 -18.88 -45.19 10.10
C VAL A 614 -19.08 -46.63 9.59
N PRO A 615 -18.18 -47.19 8.75
CA PRO A 615 -18.32 -48.56 8.26
C PRO A 615 -18.48 -49.59 9.40
N ALA A 616 -19.52 -50.41 9.34
CA ALA A 616 -19.75 -51.46 10.34
C ALA A 616 -18.79 -52.64 10.14
N GLY A 617 -17.83 -52.83 11.06
CA GLY A 617 -17.11 -54.11 11.21
C GLY A 617 -15.68 -54.19 10.69
N GLY A 618 -15.06 -53.09 10.29
CA GLY A 618 -13.60 -53.02 10.20
C GLY A 618 -13.06 -52.32 11.43
N LYS A 619 -12.12 -52.93 12.16
CA LYS A 619 -10.99 -52.09 12.59
C LYS A 619 -10.56 -51.35 11.33
N PRO A 620 -10.51 -50.01 11.35
CA PRO A 620 -10.51 -49.19 10.16
C PRO A 620 -9.54 -49.68 9.13
#